data_AF-A0AAD7NEX6-F1
#
_entry.id   AF-A0AAD7NEX6-F1
#
_cell.length_a   1.000
_cell.length_b   1.000
_cell.length_c   1.000
_cell.angle_alpha   90.00
_cell.angle_beta   90.00
_cell.angle_gamma   90.00
#
_symmetry.space_group_name_H-M   'P 1'
#
loop_
_entity.id
_entity.type
_entity.pdbx_description
1 polymer ?
#
loop_
_entity_poly.entity_id
_entity_poly.type
_entity_poly.pdbx_seq_one_letter_code
_entity_poly.pdbx_strand_id
1 'polypeptide(L)'
;VNLVVVKVLKLKVPCMAAIEEGTAIARWFTNHSRALGLLKEQEKLTERFKATHRILTLIFPVISHWVYHFLAVRRLLTLSSAIHPLYLVDYDNLIRCAGTKRDAMDRAKAVLAPIDDPQF
;
A
#
# COMPACT_ATOMS: atom_id res chain seq x y z
N VAL A 1 -21.00 -14.38 8.26
CA VAL A 1 -20.67 -13.17 7.47
C VAL A 1 -19.35 -13.43 6.71
N ASN A 2 -19.20 -13.66 5.41
CA ASN A 2 -20.08 -13.59 4.24
C ASN A 2 -19.42 -14.46 3.12
N LEU A 3 -19.72 -15.77 3.06
CA LEU A 3 -19.08 -16.73 2.14
C LEU A 3 -19.33 -16.41 0.66
N VAL A 4 -20.46 -15.76 0.37
CA VAL A 4 -20.85 -15.34 -0.98
C VAL A 4 -19.89 -14.29 -1.52
N VAL A 5 -19.52 -13.30 -0.70
CA VAL A 5 -18.58 -12.24 -1.12
C VAL A 5 -17.20 -12.83 -1.39
N VAL A 6 -16.72 -13.73 -0.54
CA VAL A 6 -15.44 -14.43 -0.77
C VAL A 6 -15.49 -15.28 -2.04
N LYS A 7 -16.58 -16.03 -2.28
CA LYS A 7 -16.74 -16.79 -3.53
C LYS A 7 -16.77 -15.87 -4.75
N VAL A 8 -17.51 -14.76 -4.69
CA VAL A 8 -17.59 -13.79 -5.80
C VAL A 8 -16.23 -13.12 -6.07
N LEU A 9 -15.48 -12.76 -5.04
CA LEU A 9 -14.13 -12.22 -5.18
C LEU A 9 -13.15 -13.26 -5.72
N LYS A 10 -13.20 -14.50 -5.22
CA LYS A 10 -12.39 -15.63 -5.73
C LYS A 10 -12.69 -15.98 -7.19
N LEU A 11 -13.94 -15.81 -7.63
CA LEU A 11 -14.34 -15.99 -9.03
C LEU A 11 -13.80 -14.86 -9.94
N LYS A 12 -13.47 -13.69 -9.37
CA LYS A 12 -12.87 -12.57 -10.09
C LYS A 12 -11.36 -12.51 -9.83
N VAL A 13 -10.62 -13.39 -10.51
CA VAL A 13 -9.15 -13.53 -10.42
C VAL A 13 -8.40 -12.18 -10.43
N PRO A 14 -8.73 -11.18 -11.28
CA PRO A 14 -8.02 -9.90 -11.28
C PRO A 14 -8.21 -9.09 -9.98
N CYS A 15 -9.38 -9.23 -9.34
CA CYS A 15 -9.68 -8.52 -8.10
C CYS A 15 -8.87 -9.10 -6.92
N MET A 16 -8.67 -10.42 -6.89
CA MET A 16 -7.81 -11.05 -5.88
C MET A 16 -6.34 -10.65 -6.04
N ALA A 17 -5.84 -10.59 -7.27
CA ALA A 17 -4.47 -10.15 -7.54
C ALA A 17 -4.22 -8.71 -7.04
N ALA A 18 -5.12 -7.77 -7.36
CA ALA A 18 -5.03 -6.39 -6.88
C ALA A 18 -5.08 -6.28 -5.35
N ILE A 19 -5.89 -7.13 -4.69
CA ILE A 19 -5.94 -7.19 -3.22
C ILE A 19 -4.60 -7.68 -2.64
N GLU A 20 -4.00 -8.70 -3.25
CA GLU A 20 -2.71 -9.26 -2.83
C GLU A 20 -1.57 -8.25 -3.03
N GLU A 21 -1.51 -7.59 -4.18
CA GLU A 21 -0.56 -6.53 -4.49
C GLU A 21 -0.68 -5.35 -3.52
N GLY A 22 -1.90 -4.84 -3.33
CA GLY A 22 -2.14 -3.75 -2.37
C GLY A 22 -1.79 -4.15 -0.94
N THR A 23 -2.05 -5.40 -0.56
CA THR A 23 -1.65 -5.92 0.75
C THR A 23 -0.13 -6.00 0.88
N ALA A 24 0.59 -6.37 -0.18
CA ALA A 24 2.05 -6.41 -0.19
C ALA A 24 2.65 -5.00 -0.03
N ILE A 25 2.09 -3.99 -0.72
CA ILE A 25 2.50 -2.59 -0.59
C ILE A 25 2.24 -2.08 0.84
N ALA A 26 1.04 -2.32 1.38
CA ALA A 26 0.71 -1.92 2.75
C ALA A 26 1.68 -2.56 3.75
N ARG A 27 1.95 -3.86 3.60
CA ARG A 27 2.92 -4.61 4.41
C ARG A 27 4.34 -4.04 4.30
N TRP A 28 4.75 -3.65 3.09
CA TRP A 28 6.05 -3.06 2.83
C TRP A 28 6.26 -1.81 3.67
N PHE A 29 5.33 -0.84 3.57
CA PHE A 29 5.42 0.39 4.35
C PHE A 29 5.35 0.12 5.86
N THR A 30 4.47 -0.76 6.33
CA THR A 30 4.36 -1.03 7.78
C THR A 30 5.60 -1.71 8.37
N ASN A 31 6.28 -2.56 7.60
CA ASN A 31 7.45 -3.30 8.07
C ASN A 31 8.74 -2.47 8.04
N HIS A 32 8.77 -1.36 7.30
CA HIS A 32 9.93 -0.48 7.20
C HIS A 32 9.59 0.87 7.83
N SER A 33 9.95 1.04 9.10
CA SER A 33 9.63 2.25 9.89
C SER A 33 10.05 3.55 9.20
N ARG A 34 11.18 3.55 8.48
CA ARG A 34 11.63 4.69 7.68
C ARG A 34 10.71 4.97 6.49
N ALA A 35 10.31 3.94 5.74
CA ALA A 35 9.36 4.10 4.63
C ALA A 35 8.00 4.60 5.13
N LEU A 36 7.53 4.09 6.27
CA LEU A 36 6.33 4.58 6.93
C LEU A 36 6.45 6.06 7.34
N GLY A 37 7.62 6.47 7.83
CA GLY A 37 7.93 7.85 8.15
C GLY A 37 7.80 8.77 6.94
N LEU A 38 8.42 8.38 5.81
CA LEU A 38 8.32 9.11 4.55
C LEU A 38 6.87 9.24 4.06
N LEU A 39 6.09 8.15 4.16
CA LEU A 39 4.66 8.19 3.83
C LEU A 39 3.88 9.18 4.69
N LYS A 40 4.12 9.20 6.00
CA LYS A 40 3.44 10.14 6.91
C LYS A 40 3.81 11.59 6.61
N GLU A 41 5.05 11.88 6.25
CA GLU A 41 5.44 13.22 5.82
C GLU A 41 4.76 13.59 4.51
N GLN A 42 4.70 12.68 3.54
CA GLN A 42 3.99 12.93 2.28
C GLN A 42 2.48 13.13 2.49
N GLU A 43 1.86 12.42 3.43
CA GLU A 43 0.47 12.64 3.81
C GLU A 43 0.26 14.09 4.28
N LYS A 44 1.14 14.63 5.13
CA LYS A 44 1.05 16.04 5.56
C LYS A 44 1.20 17.03 4.42
N LEU A 45 1.86 16.66 3.33
CA LEU A 45 2.03 17.51 2.15
C LEU A 45 0.86 17.41 1.17
N THR A 46 0.04 16.36 1.27
CA THR A 46 -1.09 16.12 0.36
C THR A 46 -2.31 16.93 0.80
N GLU A 47 -2.85 17.78 -0.10
CA GLU A 47 -3.95 18.71 0.19
C GLU A 47 -5.17 18.05 0.87
N ARG A 48 -5.53 16.84 0.40
CA ARG A 48 -6.62 16.04 0.99
C ARG A 48 -6.47 15.81 2.49
N PHE A 49 -5.25 15.54 2.94
CA PHE A 49 -4.96 15.23 4.35
C PHE A 49 -4.64 16.48 5.16
N LYS A 50 -4.05 17.52 4.54
CA LYS A 50 -3.93 18.86 5.13
C LYS A 50 -5.27 19.41 5.57
N ALA A 51 -6.26 19.38 4.69
CA ALA A 51 -7.59 19.92 4.97
C ALA A 51 -8.25 19.24 6.19
N THR A 52 -7.96 17.95 6.40
CA THR A 52 -8.57 17.16 7.48
C THR A 52 -7.69 17.04 8.72
N HIS A 53 -6.42 17.48 8.68
CA HIS A 53 -5.40 17.29 9.72
C HIS A 53 -5.29 15.82 10.20
N ARG A 54 -5.54 14.86 9.29
CA ARG A 54 -5.53 13.43 9.61
C ARG A 54 -4.42 12.72 8.85
N ILE A 55 -3.58 12.01 9.61
CA ILE A 55 -2.62 11.03 9.09
C ILE A 55 -3.28 9.65 9.19
N LEU A 56 -3.33 8.90 8.10
CA LEU A 56 -4.03 7.62 8.05
C LEU A 56 -3.08 6.46 8.26
N THR A 57 -3.46 5.54 9.14
CA THR A 57 -2.72 4.28 9.32
C THR A 57 -3.09 3.27 8.24
N LEU A 58 -2.09 2.58 7.69
CA LEU A 58 -2.28 1.39 6.85
C LEU A 58 -2.93 0.27 7.68
N ILE A 59 -3.98 -0.33 7.14
CA ILE A 59 -4.69 -1.44 7.80
C ILE A 59 -4.14 -2.74 7.25
N PHE A 60 -3.67 -3.62 8.15
CA PHE A 60 -3.27 -4.96 7.75
C PHE A 60 -4.49 -5.88 7.70
N PRO A 61 -4.75 -6.56 6.57
CA PRO A 61 -5.86 -7.47 6.51
C PRO A 61 -5.55 -8.77 7.28
N VAL A 62 -6.44 -9.14 8.20
CA VAL A 62 -6.39 -10.45 8.87
C VAL A 62 -6.94 -11.49 7.89
N ILE A 63 -6.12 -12.49 7.56
CA ILE A 63 -6.37 -13.52 6.51
C ILE A 63 -7.74 -14.19 6.65
N SER A 64 -8.20 -14.40 7.89
CA SER A 64 -9.46 -15.08 8.18
C SER A 64 -10.72 -14.24 7.98
N HIS A 65 -10.61 -12.92 7.73
CA HIS A 65 -11.76 -12.03 7.67
C HIS A 65 -11.70 -11.07 6.46
N TRP A 66 -12.46 -11.42 5.42
CA TRP A 66 -12.61 -10.66 4.16
C TRP A 66 -12.97 -9.16 4.33
N VAL A 67 -13.65 -8.79 5.42
CA VAL A 67 -13.95 -7.39 5.73
C VAL A 67 -12.68 -6.57 5.93
N TYR A 68 -11.65 -7.15 6.56
CA TYR A 68 -10.38 -6.46 6.75
C TYR A 68 -9.61 -6.31 5.44
N HIS A 69 -9.74 -7.27 4.50
CA HIS A 69 -9.21 -7.11 3.14
C HIS A 69 -9.87 -5.93 2.42
N PHE A 70 -11.20 -5.83 2.47
CA PHE A 70 -11.91 -4.68 1.90
C PHE A 70 -11.49 -3.36 2.55
N LEU A 71 -11.40 -3.31 3.88
CA LEU A 71 -10.98 -2.09 4.60
C LEU A 71 -9.53 -1.71 4.31
N ALA A 72 -8.62 -2.69 4.19
CA ALA A 72 -7.23 -2.47 3.83
C ALA A 72 -7.11 -1.86 2.43
N VAL A 73 -7.80 -2.43 1.44
CA VAL A 73 -7.81 -1.93 0.06
C VAL A 73 -8.41 -0.53 0.00
N ARG A 74 -9.55 -0.29 0.66
CA ARG A 74 -10.18 1.03 0.71
C ARG A 74 -9.26 2.07 1.36
N ARG A 75 -8.50 1.67 2.39
CA ARG A 75 -7.49 2.53 3.03
C ARG A 75 -6.34 2.82 2.08
N LEU A 76 -5.84 1.81 1.36
CA LEU A 76 -4.76 1.96 0.39
C LEU A 76 -5.16 2.90 -0.75
N LEU A 77 -6.37 2.75 -1.31
CA LEU A 77 -6.94 3.66 -2.33
C LEU A 77 -7.08 5.09 -1.81
N THR A 78 -7.31 5.26 -0.50
CA THR A 78 -7.33 6.60 0.09
C THR A 78 -5.91 7.19 0.14
N LEU A 79 -4.93 6.35 0.45
CA LEU A 79 -3.52 6.71 0.57
C LEU A 79 -2.78 6.79 -0.77
N SER A 80 -3.35 6.29 -1.88
CA SER A 80 -2.69 6.32 -3.20
C SER A 80 -2.33 7.74 -3.62
N SER A 81 -3.17 8.73 -3.28
CA SER A 81 -2.89 10.15 -3.51
C SER A 81 -1.64 10.69 -2.79
N ALA A 82 -1.13 9.98 -1.78
CA ALA A 82 0.15 10.27 -1.12
C ALA A 82 1.25 9.27 -1.52
N ILE A 83 0.92 7.99 -1.66
CA ILE A 83 1.88 6.93 -2.04
C ILE A 83 2.46 7.18 -3.44
N HIS A 84 1.61 7.54 -4.41
CA HIS A 84 2.05 7.74 -5.79
C HIS A 84 3.03 8.91 -5.93
N PRO A 85 2.75 10.13 -5.40
CA PRO A 85 3.73 11.21 -5.39
C PRO A 85 5.01 10.86 -4.61
N LEU A 86 4.91 10.13 -3.50
CA LEU A 86 6.10 9.70 -2.76
C LEU A 86 6.98 8.77 -3.60
N TYR A 87 6.36 7.82 -4.31
CA TYR A 87 7.06 6.92 -5.21
C TYR A 87 7.80 7.69 -6.31
N LEU A 88 7.14 8.64 -6.97
CA LEU A 88 7.73 9.43 -8.05
C LEU A 88 8.88 10.33 -7.59
N VAL A 89 8.77 10.92 -6.41
CA VAL A 89 9.75 11.91 -5.91
C VAL A 89 10.90 11.25 -5.15
N ASP A 90 10.64 10.17 -4.41
CA ASP A 90 11.59 9.63 -3.43
C ASP A 90 11.84 8.11 -3.58
N TYR A 91 11.70 7.61 -4.82
CA TYR A 91 11.91 6.20 -5.17
C TYR A 91 13.21 5.61 -4.59
N ASP A 92 14.33 6.31 -4.77
CA ASP A 92 15.64 5.81 -4.34
C ASP A 92 15.72 5.61 -2.82
N ASN A 93 15.13 6.50 -2.04
CA ASN A 93 15.08 6.33 -0.59
C ASN A 93 14.10 5.24 -0.18
N LEU A 94 12.99 5.05 -0.90
CA LEU A 94 12.09 3.90 -0.68
C LEU A 94 12.82 2.57 -0.90
N ILE A 95 13.63 2.45 -1.95
CA ILE A 95 14.43 1.25 -2.19
C ILE A 95 15.50 1.08 -1.11
N ARG A 96 16.17 2.16 -0.68
CA ARG A 96 17.14 2.11 0.42
C ARG A 96 16.52 1.70 1.75
N CYS A 97 15.22 1.92 1.96
CA CYS A 97 14.52 1.43 3.16
C CYS A 97 14.53 -0.10 3.27
N ALA A 98 14.76 -0.82 2.17
CA ALA A 98 14.96 -2.28 2.15
C ALA A 98 16.26 -2.75 2.82
N GLY A 99 17.21 -1.85 3.05
CA GLY A 99 18.56 -2.16 3.48
C GLY A 99 19.56 -2.21 2.31
N THR A 100 20.76 -2.73 2.58
CA THR A 100 21.91 -2.68 1.66
C THR A 100 22.09 -3.93 0.81
N LYS A 101 21.36 -5.01 1.11
CA LYS A 101 21.47 -6.28 0.38
C LYS A 101 20.72 -6.18 -0.95
N ARG A 102 21.38 -6.59 -2.04
CA ARG A 102 20.82 -6.58 -3.40
C ARG A 102 19.46 -7.29 -3.47
N ASP A 103 19.35 -8.50 -2.91
CA ASP A 103 18.10 -9.27 -2.89
C ASP A 103 16.95 -8.55 -2.16
N ALA A 104 17.25 -7.76 -1.12
CA ALA A 104 16.25 -6.98 -0.41
C ALA A 104 15.77 -5.80 -1.25
N MET A 105 16.70 -5.12 -1.93
CA MET A 105 16.38 -4.04 -2.86
C MET A 105 15.55 -4.54 -4.03
N ASP A 106 15.91 -5.68 -4.62
CA ASP A 106 15.18 -6.25 -5.76
C ASP A 106 13.75 -6.68 -5.37
N ARG A 107 13.57 -7.23 -4.16
CA ARG A 107 12.22 -7.49 -3.61
C ARG A 107 11.43 -6.20 -3.38
N ALA A 108 12.07 -5.14 -2.88
CA ALA A 108 11.42 -3.85 -2.70
C ALA A 108 10.93 -3.28 -4.03
N LYS A 109 11.77 -3.34 -5.07
CA LYS A 109 11.40 -2.92 -6.43
C LYS A 109 10.19 -3.70 -6.94
N ALA A 110 10.18 -5.01 -6.76
CA ALA A 110 9.05 -5.85 -7.18
C ALA A 110 7.74 -5.48 -6.46
N VAL A 111 7.79 -5.20 -5.15
CA VAL A 111 6.60 -4.81 -4.37
C VAL A 111 6.11 -3.41 -4.73
N LEU A 112 7.01 -2.48 -5.07
CA LEU A 112 6.67 -1.10 -5.39
C LEU A 112 6.37 -0.87 -6.88
N ALA A 113 6.72 -1.81 -7.77
CA ALA A 113 6.49 -1.70 -9.20
C ALA A 113 5.04 -1.38 -9.60
N PRO A 114 3.98 -1.94 -8.96
CA PRO A 114 2.61 -1.60 -9.30
C PRO A 114 2.22 -0.13 -9.07
N ILE A 115 3.02 0.62 -8.29
CA ILE A 115 2.77 2.04 -8.02
C ILE A 115 3.08 2.90 -9.25
N ASP A 116 3.92 2.43 -10.17
CA ASP A 116 4.28 3.16 -11.39
C ASP A 116 3.14 3.20 -12.44
N ASP A 117 2.05 2.44 -12.21
CA ASP A 117 0.89 2.48 -13.10
C ASP A 117 0.17 3.84 -12.98
N PRO A 118 -0.08 4.55 -14.10
CA PRO A 118 -0.84 5.79 -14.10
C PRO A 118 -2.25 5.69 -13.48
N GLN A 119 -2.79 4.48 -13.34
CA GLN A 119 -4.11 4.20 -12.76
C GLN A 119 -4.07 3.81 -11.26
N PHE A 120 -2.91 3.91 -10.61
CA PHE A 120 -2.72 3.55 -9.19
C PHE A 120 -3.51 4.41 -8.18
#